data_AF-A0A8T6NC41-F1
#
_entry.id   AF-A0A8T6NC41-F1
#
_cell.length_a   1.000
_cell.length_b   1.000
_cell.length_c   1.000
_cell.angle_alpha   90.00
_cell.angle_beta   90.00
_cell.angle_gamma   90.00
#
_symmetry.space_group_name_H-M   'P 1'
#
loop_
_entity.id
_entity.type
_entity.pdbx_description
1 polymer ?
#
loop_
_entity_poly.entity_id
_entity_poly.type
_entity_poly.pdbx_seq_one_letter_code
_entity_poly.pdbx_strand_id
1 'polypeptide(L)'
;MIIIDSNVENPHLIENVGGGREVEITWRLFDEAEYACLVRPTTVDEGEIANWKVHHRITNEIHDLRISYDSGQDSIDIDQSITILYEEVESPPNL
;
A
#
# COMPACT_ATOMS: atom_id res chain seq x y z
N MET A 1 2.56 -16.60 0.41
CA MET A 1 1.60 -15.49 0.15
C MET A 1 2.07 -14.24 0.85
N ILE A 2 2.03 -13.09 0.19
CA ILE A 2 2.22 -11.77 0.79
C ILE A 2 0.84 -11.19 1.08
N ILE A 3 0.67 -10.62 2.27
CA ILE A 3 -0.49 -9.82 2.62
C ILE A 3 0.00 -8.40 2.88
N ILE A 4 -0.55 -7.44 2.16
CA ILE A 4 -0.29 -6.01 2.31
C ILE A 4 -1.51 -5.42 3.00
N ASP A 5 -1.30 -4.66 4.07
CA ASP A 5 -2.30 -3.83 4.72
C ASP A 5 -1.68 -2.44 4.87
N SER A 6 -2.11 -1.48 4.05
CA SER A 6 -1.51 -0.15 3.96
C SER A 6 -2.58 0.92 4.13
N ASN A 7 -2.45 1.71 5.19
CA ASN A 7 -3.26 2.88 5.45
C ASN A 7 -2.49 4.14 5.03
N VAL A 8 -3.19 5.03 4.33
CA VAL A 8 -2.75 6.40 4.12
C VAL A 8 -3.80 7.34 4.67
N GLU A 9 -3.38 8.19 5.60
CA GLU A 9 -4.20 9.21 6.24
C GLU A 9 -3.86 10.59 5.67
N ASN A 10 -4.90 11.39 5.42
CA ASN A 10 -4.77 12.81 5.14
C ASN A 10 -5.15 13.59 6.41
N PRO A 11 -4.17 14.04 7.22
CA PRO A 11 -4.48 14.62 8.52
C PRO A 11 -5.21 15.96 8.41
N HIS A 12 -6.02 16.28 9.42
CA HIS A 12 -6.62 17.61 9.54
C HIS A 12 -5.54 18.70 9.67
N LEU A 13 -5.70 19.81 8.93
CA LEU A 13 -4.86 20.98 9.14
C LEU A 13 -5.42 21.82 10.28
N ILE A 14 -4.75 21.75 11.42
CA ILE A 14 -5.16 22.43 12.66
C ILE A 14 -5.13 23.97 12.53
N GLU A 15 -4.40 24.53 11.55
CA GLU A 15 -4.13 25.97 11.44
C GLU A 15 -4.75 26.71 10.22
N ASN A 16 -5.56 26.07 9.38
CA ASN A 16 -5.85 26.67 8.07
C ASN A 16 -6.97 27.72 8.05
N VAL A 17 -6.57 28.98 7.86
CA VAL A 17 -7.39 30.00 7.17
C VAL A 17 -7.55 29.57 5.70
N GLY A 18 -8.49 28.67 5.42
CA GLY A 18 -8.74 28.15 4.06
C GLY A 18 -9.27 26.72 3.94
N GLY A 19 -9.29 25.93 5.03
CA GLY A 19 -9.65 24.50 5.02
C GLY A 19 -8.52 23.59 4.51
N GLY A 20 -8.60 22.27 4.76
CA GLY A 20 -7.71 21.29 4.14
C GLY A 20 -8.17 20.90 2.74
N ARG A 21 -7.33 20.13 2.04
CA ARG A 21 -7.58 19.66 0.68
C ARG A 21 -7.46 18.15 0.61
N GLU A 22 -8.24 17.54 -0.28
CA GLU A 22 -8.07 16.13 -0.62
C GLU A 22 -6.66 15.87 -1.17
N VAL A 23 -6.17 14.64 -0.97
CA VAL A 23 -4.91 14.16 -1.56
C VAL A 23 -5.20 13.03 -2.54
N GLU A 24 -4.52 13.06 -3.67
CA GLU A 24 -4.50 11.97 -4.64
C GLU A 24 -3.23 11.17 -4.44
N ILE A 25 -3.38 9.85 -4.29
CA ILE A 25 -2.27 8.93 -4.17
C ILE A 25 -2.48 7.73 -5.09
N THR A 26 -1.39 7.04 -5.38
CA THR A 26 -1.45 5.74 -6.06
C THR A 26 -0.54 4.72 -5.40
N TRP A 27 -1.11 3.62 -4.91
CA TRP A 27 -0.34 2.43 -4.57
C TRP A 27 0.03 1.65 -5.83
N ARG A 28 1.25 1.14 -5.89
CA ARG A 28 1.73 0.22 -6.93
C ARG A 28 2.57 -0.88 -6.31
N LEU A 29 2.38 -2.11 -6.78
CA LEU A 29 3.28 -3.21 -6.53
C LEU A 29 4.00 -3.53 -7.84
N PHE A 30 5.30 -3.29 -7.89
CA PHE A 30 6.15 -3.60 -9.03
C PHE A 30 6.77 -4.99 -8.88
N ASP A 31 6.98 -5.69 -9.99
CA ASP A 31 7.80 -6.89 -10.06
C ASP A 31 9.28 -6.55 -10.35
N GLU A 32 10.15 -7.56 -10.41
CA GLU A 32 11.58 -7.42 -10.68
C GLU A 32 11.88 -6.79 -12.06
N ALA A 33 10.95 -6.88 -13.01
CA ALA A 33 11.06 -6.27 -14.33
C ALA A 33 10.50 -4.83 -14.37
N GLU A 34 10.19 -4.23 -13.22
CA GLU A 34 9.61 -2.89 -13.07
C GLU A 34 8.22 -2.74 -13.73
N TYR A 35 7.49 -3.85 -13.89
CA TYR A 35 6.08 -3.79 -14.28
C TYR A 35 5.19 -3.74 -13.05
N ALA A 36 4.24 -2.78 -13.04
CA ALA A 36 3.25 -2.70 -11.97
C ALA A 36 2.22 -3.83 -12.13
N CYS A 37 2.38 -4.89 -11.34
CA CYS A 37 1.46 -6.02 -11.31
C CYS A 37 0.15 -5.70 -10.59
N LEU A 38 0.18 -4.73 -9.67
CA LEU A 38 -1.01 -4.17 -9.01
C LEU A 38 -0.91 -2.66 -8.95
N VAL A 39 -2.03 -1.98 -9.19
CA VAL A 39 -2.14 -0.51 -9.14
C VAL A 39 -3.48 -0.14 -8.50
N ARG A 40 -3.46 0.80 -7.57
CA ARG A 40 -4.66 1.38 -6.98
C ARG A 40 -4.51 2.89 -6.80
N PRO A 41 -5.06 3.72 -7.70
CA PRO A 41 -5.24 5.14 -7.43
C PRO A 41 -6.38 5.35 -6.43
N THR A 42 -6.29 6.39 -5.60
CA THR A 42 -7.39 6.85 -4.75
C THR A 42 -7.24 8.34 -4.45
N THR A 43 -8.36 8.92 -4.00
CA THR A 43 -8.39 10.20 -3.31
C THR A 43 -8.64 9.97 -1.82
N VAL A 44 -8.07 10.79 -0.95
CA VAL A 44 -8.28 10.77 0.51
C VAL A 44 -8.68 12.18 0.96
N ASP A 45 -9.92 12.31 1.41
CA ASP A 45 -10.47 13.58 1.92
C ASP A 45 -9.76 14.03 3.19
N GLU A 46 -9.87 15.31 3.55
CA GLU A 46 -9.28 15.85 4.78
C GLU A 46 -9.85 15.13 6.02
N GLY A 47 -8.95 14.62 6.87
CA GLY A 47 -9.28 13.89 8.10
C GLY A 47 -9.59 12.42 7.89
N GLU A 48 -9.57 11.93 6.65
CA GLU A 48 -9.93 10.56 6.31
C GLU A 48 -8.71 9.65 6.11
N ILE A 49 -8.98 8.34 6.16
CA ILE A 49 -7.99 7.28 5.96
C ILE A 49 -8.44 6.39 4.80
N ALA A 50 -7.56 6.18 3.83
CA ALA A 50 -7.74 5.18 2.80
C ALA A 50 -6.88 3.95 3.07
N ASN A 51 -7.49 2.77 3.02
CA ASN A 51 -6.81 1.49 3.19
C ASN A 51 -6.65 0.76 1.84
N TRP A 52 -5.50 0.12 1.62
CA TRP A 52 -5.28 -0.87 0.58
C TRP A 52 -4.86 -2.21 1.19
N LYS A 53 -5.78 -3.19 1.11
CA LYS A 53 -5.55 -4.57 1.54
C LYS A 53 -5.45 -5.51 0.37
N VAL A 54 -4.32 -6.23 0.26
CA VAL A 54 -4.02 -7.13 -0.85
C VAL A 54 -3.57 -8.48 -0.34
N HIS A 55 -4.06 -9.54 -0.98
CA HIS A 55 -3.52 -10.89 -0.87
C HIS A 55 -2.81 -11.21 -2.19
N HIS A 56 -1.49 -11.21 -2.18
CA HIS A 56 -0.67 -11.48 -3.36
C HIS A 56 0.00 -12.84 -3.24
N ARG A 57 -0.17 -13.70 -4.24
CA ARG A 57 0.53 -15.00 -4.26
C ARG A 57 2.01 -14.73 -4.53
N ILE A 58 2.88 -15.24 -3.67
CA ILE A 58 4.33 -15.10 -3.83
C ILE A 58 4.72 -15.83 -5.12
N THR A 59 5.26 -15.09 -6.07
CA THR A 59 6.13 -15.62 -7.12
C THR A 59 7.58 -15.57 -6.59
N ASN A 60 8.49 -16.38 -7.14
CA ASN A 60 9.91 -16.36 -6.76
C ASN A 60 10.61 -15.12 -7.35
N GLU A 61 10.09 -13.94 -7.05
CA GLU A 61 10.44 -12.65 -7.67
C GLU A 61 10.45 -11.55 -6.61
N ILE A 62 11.33 -10.56 -6.80
CA ILE A 62 11.36 -9.37 -5.96
C ILE A 62 10.13 -8.51 -6.28
N HIS A 63 9.50 -7.96 -5.25
CA HIS A 63 8.43 -6.98 -5.40
C HIS A 63 8.77 -5.68 -4.69
N ASP A 64 8.39 -4.56 -5.29
CA ASP A 64 8.56 -3.22 -4.73
C ASP A 64 7.20 -2.54 -4.54
N LEU A 65 6.86 -2.22 -3.30
CA LEU A 65 5.64 -1.51 -2.94
C LEU A 65 5.91 0.00 -2.89
N ARG A 66 5.32 0.73 -3.84
CA ARG A 66 5.47 2.18 -3.97
C ARG A 66 4.14 2.88 -3.74
N ILE A 67 4.18 3.95 -2.96
CA ILE A 67 3.07 4.89 -2.82
C ILE A 67 3.52 6.20 -3.47
N SER A 68 2.85 6.60 -4.54
CA SER A 68 3.04 7.91 -5.15
C SER A 68 2.07 8.89 -4.54
N TYR A 69 2.59 10.02 -4.09
CA TYR A 69 1.80 11.21 -3.79
C TYR A 69 1.65 11.98 -5.11
N ASP A 70 0.44 12.03 -5.64
CA ASP A 70 0.18 12.56 -6.98
C ASP A 70 -0.20 14.04 -6.93
N SER A 71 -1.07 14.43 -5.98
CA SER A 71 -1.45 15.83 -5.73
C SER A 71 -2.13 16.01 -4.36
N GLY A 72 -2.29 17.27 -3.89
CA GLY A 72 -3.10 17.58 -2.70
C GLY A 72 -2.41 18.46 -1.66
N GLN A 73 -2.68 18.17 -0.38
CA GLN A 73 -2.16 18.80 0.83
C GLN A 73 -0.72 18.39 1.20
N ASP A 74 0.02 19.29 1.87
CA ASP A 74 1.46 19.21 2.12
C ASP A 74 2.00 17.91 2.74
N SER A 75 1.20 17.19 3.53
CA SER A 75 1.63 15.97 4.22
C SER A 75 0.54 14.91 4.27
N ILE A 76 0.97 13.65 4.26
CA ILE A 76 0.16 12.45 4.53
C ILE A 76 0.88 11.60 5.57
N ASP A 77 0.13 10.81 6.32
CA ASP A 77 0.66 9.80 7.22
C ASP A 77 0.46 8.41 6.65
N ILE A 78 1.47 7.54 6.78
CA ILE A 78 1.47 6.19 6.19
C ILE A 78 1.74 5.17 7.27
N ASP A 79 0.80 4.25 7.45
CA ASP A 79 0.97 3.05 8.30
C ASP A 79 0.87 1.81 7.41
N GLN A 80 1.91 0.96 7.45
CA GLN A 80 2.01 -0.17 6.53
C GLN A 80 2.48 -1.43 7.24
N SER A 81 1.73 -2.51 7.01
CA SER A 81 2.04 -3.85 7.48
C SER A 81 2.17 -4.82 6.30
N ILE A 82 3.25 -5.59 6.31
CA ILE A 82 3.53 -6.64 5.32
C ILE A 82 3.68 -7.97 6.04
N THR A 83 2.84 -8.94 5.70
CA THR A 83 2.92 -10.31 6.22
C THR A 83 3.35 -11.26 5.12
N ILE A 84 4.38 -12.06 5.37
CA ILE A 84 4.88 -13.08 4.44
C ILE A 84 4.58 -14.46 5.04
N LEU A 85 3.75 -15.24 4.33
CA LEU A 85 3.37 -16.60 4.69
C LEU A 85 4.10 -17.58 3.77
N TYR A 86 4.91 -18.46 4.34
CA TYR A 86 5.53 -19.58 3.62
C TYR A 86 4.62 -20.81 3.72
N GLU A 87 4.45 -21.55 2.63
CA GLU A 87 3.84 -22.88 2.70
C GLU A 87 4.85 -23.86 3.32
N GLU A 88 4.38 -24.76 4.19
CA GLU A 88 5.23 -25.83 4.69
C GLU A 88 5.62 -26.76 3.53
N VAL A 89 6.91 -27.09 3.44
CA VAL A 89 7.37 -28.14 2.54
C VAL A 89 6.98 -29.47 3.18
N GLU A 90 6.00 -30.15 2.59
CA GLU A 90 5.64 -31.52 2.99
C GLU A 90 6.90 -32.38 3.08
N SER A 91 7.09 -33.05 4.22
CA SER A 91 8.16 -34.04 4.36
C SER A 91 7.93 -35.20 3.38
N PRO A 92 8.99 -35.84 2.86
CA PRO A 92 8.84 -37.06 2.09
C PRO A 92 7.99 -38.09 2.85
N PRO A 93 7.21 -38.94 2.17
CA PRO A 93 6.45 -40.00 2.82
C PRO A 93 7.37 -40.86 3.70
N ASN A 94 6.91 -41.22 4.90
CA ASN A 94 7.61 -42.20 5.72
C ASN A 94 7.67 -43.54 4.96
N LEU A 95 8.88 -44.04 4.71
CA LEU A 95 9.14 -45.36 4.10
C LEU A 95 8.96 -46.49 5.12
#